data_AF-A0A354SBP3-F1
#
_entry.id   AF-A0A354SBP3-F1
#
_cell.length_a   1.000
_cell.length_b   1.000
_cell.length_c   1.000
_cell.angle_alpha   90.00
_cell.angle_beta   90.00
_cell.angle_gamma   90.00
#
_symmetry.space_group_name_H-M   'P 1'
#
loop_
_entity.id
_entity.type
_entity.pdbx_description
1 polymer ?
#
loop_
_entity_poly.entity_id
_entity_poly.type
_entity_poly.pdbx_seq_one_letter_code
_entity_poly.pdbx_strand_id
1 'polypeptide(L)'
;MIGLLQLLDEHSGAVEADLQGTYHIDLRDLWRFDEQGFRRLTLRRVWVLVTHLPPAAATRIALGGSGWDRKEHLAADLWHAIVKSPHPGLPVVESPVDPKKSKRVAEFKKRAAERQRQIDAGEIT
;
A
#
# COMPACT_ATOMS: atom_id res chain seq x y z
N MET A 1 -6.49 10.80 -4.26
CA MET A 1 -7.68 9.93 -4.25
C MET A 1 -7.92 9.54 -5.70
N ILE A 2 -7.76 8.27 -6.05
CA ILE A 2 -8.04 7.80 -7.42
C ILE A 2 -9.56 7.71 -7.59
N GLY A 3 -10.10 8.19 -8.71
CA GLY A 3 -11.52 8.03 -9.03
C GLY A 3 -11.83 6.62 -9.54
N LEU A 4 -13.06 6.13 -9.37
CA LEU A 4 -13.44 4.78 -9.84
C LEU A 4 -13.15 4.56 -11.33
N LEU A 5 -13.40 5.57 -12.16
CA LEU A 5 -13.14 5.46 -13.60
C LEU A 5 -11.65 5.30 -13.90
N GLN A 6 -10.79 6.05 -13.19
CA GLN A 6 -9.34 5.91 -13.31
C GLN A 6 -8.88 4.54 -12.83
N LEU A 7 -9.44 4.03 -11.74
CA LEU A 7 -9.15 2.68 -11.25
C LEU A 7 -9.50 1.60 -12.28
N LEU A 8 -10.66 1.72 -12.93
CA LEU A 8 -11.08 0.77 -13.96
C LEU A 8 -10.22 0.88 -15.23
N ASP A 9 -9.73 2.06 -15.56
CA ASP A 9 -8.84 2.27 -16.71
C ASP A 9 -7.45 1.65 -16.47
N GLU A 10 -6.83 1.97 -15.32
CA GLU A 10 -5.46 1.57 -15.01
C GLU A 10 -5.36 0.13 -14.45
N HIS A 11 -6.41 -0.36 -13.79
CA HIS A 11 -6.38 -1.61 -13.02
C HIS A 11 -7.61 -2.51 -13.21
N SER A 12 -8.30 -2.44 -14.37
CA SER A 12 -9.48 -3.27 -14.68
C SER A 12 -9.30 -4.76 -14.37
N GLY A 13 -8.17 -5.36 -14.77
CA GLY A 13 -7.92 -6.79 -14.56
C GLY A 13 -7.84 -7.19 -13.09
N ALA A 14 -7.26 -6.33 -12.23
CA ALA A 14 -7.21 -6.59 -10.79
C ALA A 14 -8.61 -6.50 -10.17
N VAL A 15 -9.39 -5.50 -10.59
CA VAL A 15 -10.79 -5.34 -10.16
C VAL A 15 -11.63 -6.53 -10.59
N GLU A 16 -11.50 -6.99 -11.83
CA GLU A 16 -12.23 -8.15 -12.35
C GLU A 16 -11.90 -9.42 -11.55
N ALA A 17 -10.62 -9.70 -11.33
CA ALA A 17 -10.18 -10.86 -10.56
C ALA A 17 -10.73 -10.83 -9.13
N ASP A 18 -10.68 -9.68 -8.46
CA ASP A 18 -11.15 -9.55 -7.08
C ASP A 18 -12.68 -9.60 -6.96
N LEU A 19 -13.43 -8.98 -7.88
CA LEU A 19 -14.89 -9.04 -7.88
C LEU A 19 -15.39 -10.46 -8.15
N GLN A 20 -14.76 -11.17 -9.08
CA GLN A 20 -15.09 -12.55 -9.39
C GLN A 20 -14.69 -13.50 -8.25
N GLY A 21 -13.52 -13.29 -7.65
CA GLY A 21 -13.01 -14.14 -6.57
C GLY A 21 -13.72 -13.94 -5.24
N THR A 22 -13.98 -12.68 -4.85
CA THR A 22 -14.52 -12.34 -3.53
C THR A 22 -16.05 -12.36 -3.49
N TYR A 23 -16.68 -11.85 -4.56
CA TYR A 23 -18.13 -11.63 -4.59
C TYR A 23 -18.84 -12.46 -5.64
N HIS A 24 -18.11 -13.20 -6.48
CA HIS A 24 -18.65 -13.96 -7.61
C HIS A 24 -19.45 -13.09 -8.59
N ILE A 25 -18.98 -11.86 -8.80
CA ILE A 25 -19.59 -10.88 -9.70
C ILE A 25 -18.70 -10.69 -10.92
N ASP A 26 -19.29 -10.83 -12.10
CA ASP A 26 -18.64 -10.59 -13.38
C ASP A 26 -18.61 -9.08 -13.66
N LEU A 27 -17.42 -8.48 -13.78
CA LEU A 27 -17.28 -7.05 -14.07
C LEU A 27 -17.92 -6.69 -15.43
N ARG A 28 -18.01 -7.64 -16.37
CA ARG A 28 -18.61 -7.42 -17.70
C ARG A 28 -20.10 -7.13 -17.64
N ASP A 29 -20.74 -7.39 -16.50
CA ASP A 29 -22.14 -7.04 -16.26
C ASP A 29 -22.38 -5.51 -16.25
N LEU A 30 -21.31 -4.69 -16.22
CA LEU A 30 -21.39 -3.25 -16.50
C LEU A 30 -21.91 -2.95 -17.91
N TRP A 31 -21.61 -3.81 -18.88
CA TRP A 31 -22.01 -3.63 -20.27
C TRP A 31 -23.21 -4.50 -20.67
N ARG A 32 -23.62 -5.44 -19.83
CA ARG A 32 -24.79 -6.29 -20.07
C ARG A 32 -26.05 -5.69 -19.50
N PHE A 33 -27.17 -5.97 -20.17
CA PHE A 33 -28.49 -5.58 -19.73
C PHE A 33 -29.26 -6.81 -19.27
N ASP A 34 -30.18 -6.62 -18.33
CA ASP A 34 -31.18 -7.62 -17.95
C ASP A 34 -32.36 -7.64 -18.91
N GLU A 35 -33.31 -8.54 -18.68
CA GLU A 35 -34.53 -8.69 -19.48
C GLU A 35 -35.42 -7.45 -19.48
N GLN A 36 -35.26 -6.59 -18.47
CA GLN A 36 -36.02 -5.36 -18.28
C GLN A 36 -35.30 -4.14 -18.89
N GLY A 37 -34.13 -4.34 -19.50
CA GLY A 37 -33.33 -3.30 -20.14
C GLY A 37 -32.47 -2.48 -19.17
N PHE A 38 -32.32 -2.89 -17.91
CA PHE A 38 -31.43 -2.24 -16.94
C PHE A 38 -30.04 -2.87 -16.96
N ARG A 39 -29.02 -2.09 -16.56
CA ARG A 39 -27.65 -2.61 -16.41
C ARG A 39 -27.60 -3.65 -15.30
N ARG A 40 -27.00 -4.82 -15.58
CA ARG A 40 -26.85 -5.90 -14.59
C ARG A 40 -25.91 -5.52 -13.45
N LEU A 41 -24.94 -4.66 -13.72
CA LEU A 41 -24.05 -4.08 -12.71
C LEU A 41 -23.95 -2.56 -12.90
N THR A 42 -23.98 -1.82 -11.80
CA THR A 42 -23.88 -0.35 -11.82
C THR A 42 -22.52 0.10 -11.28
N LEU A 43 -22.02 1.24 -11.76
CA LEU A 43 -20.79 1.86 -11.25
C LEU A 43 -20.86 2.12 -9.74
N ARG A 44 -22.04 2.50 -9.23
CA ARG A 44 -22.27 2.66 -7.78
C ARG A 44 -22.04 1.35 -7.04
N ARG A 45 -22.52 0.23 -7.58
CA ARG A 45 -22.32 -1.09 -6.97
C ARG A 45 -20.85 -1.48 -7.00
N VAL A 46 -20.16 -1.29 -8.13
CA VAL A 46 -18.72 -1.53 -8.24
C VAL A 46 -17.94 -0.74 -7.18
N TRP A 47 -18.24 0.56 -7.02
CA TRP A 47 -17.61 1.40 -6.01
C TRP A 47 -17.73 0.82 -4.59
N VAL A 48 -18.94 0.39 -4.20
CA VAL A 48 -19.17 -0.22 -2.89
C VAL A 48 -18.34 -1.48 -2.73
N LEU A 49 -18.35 -2.38 -3.72
CA LEU A 49 -17.63 -3.64 -3.64
C LEU A 49 -16.11 -3.42 -3.53
N VAL A 50 -15.54 -2.55 -4.37
CA VAL A 50 -14.12 -2.18 -4.32
C VAL A 50 -13.74 -1.57 -2.97
N THR A 51 -14.59 -0.70 -2.41
CA THR A 51 -14.34 -0.06 -1.10
C THR A 51 -14.25 -1.08 0.04
N HIS A 52 -14.96 -2.20 -0.08
CA HIS A 52 -15.04 -3.25 0.94
C HIS A 52 -14.22 -4.50 0.61
N LEU A 53 -13.32 -4.44 -0.36
CA LEU A 53 -12.38 -5.53 -0.65
C LEU A 53 -11.53 -5.87 0.59
N PRO A 54 -11.05 -7.11 0.73
CA PRO A 54 -10.10 -7.47 1.78
C PRO A 54 -8.73 -6.77 1.57
N PRO A 55 -7.90 -6.62 2.63
CA PRO A 55 -6.57 -6.02 2.51
C PRO A 55 -5.66 -6.71 1.50
N ALA A 56 -5.77 -8.04 1.38
CA ALA A 56 -5.01 -8.89 0.48
C ALA A 56 -5.52 -8.88 -0.98
N ALA A 57 -6.56 -8.11 -1.30
CA ALA A 57 -7.11 -8.03 -2.65
C ALA A 57 -6.08 -7.45 -3.64
N ALA A 58 -6.05 -7.98 -4.87
CA ALA A 58 -5.09 -7.56 -5.90
C ALA A 58 -5.22 -6.06 -6.21
N THR A 59 -6.44 -5.55 -6.23
CA THR A 59 -6.79 -4.13 -6.42
C THR A 59 -6.17 -3.26 -5.33
N ARG A 60 -6.16 -3.73 -4.07
CA ARG A 60 -5.56 -2.96 -2.97
C ARG A 60 -4.05 -2.96 -3.04
N ILE A 61 -3.45 -4.10 -3.38
CA ILE A 61 -2.01 -4.21 -3.57
C ILE A 61 -1.54 -3.34 -4.75
N ALA A 62 -2.28 -3.33 -5.86
CA ALA A 62 -1.99 -2.49 -7.02
C ALA A 62 -2.02 -0.99 -6.68
N LEU A 63 -2.87 -0.58 -5.74
CA LEU A 63 -2.94 0.79 -5.22
C LEU A 63 -1.89 1.12 -4.14
N GLY A 64 -0.91 0.24 -3.92
CA GLY A 64 0.15 0.42 -2.92
C GLY A 64 -0.23 0.00 -1.51
N GLY A 65 -1.31 -0.77 -1.34
CA GLY A 65 -1.63 -1.41 -0.08
C GLY A 65 -0.61 -2.49 0.27
N SER A 66 -0.38 -2.71 1.57
CA SER A 66 0.57 -3.71 2.05
C SER A 66 0.20 -5.15 1.71
N GLY A 67 -1.07 -5.40 1.34
CA GLY A 67 -1.63 -6.75 1.21
C GLY A 67 -1.87 -7.43 2.56
N TRP A 68 -1.39 -6.84 3.66
CA TRP A 68 -1.41 -7.46 4.97
C TRP A 68 -2.66 -7.09 5.76
N ASP A 69 -3.28 -8.09 6.37
CA ASP A 69 -4.32 -7.91 7.37
C ASP A 69 -3.71 -7.65 8.75
N ARG A 70 -4.52 -7.16 9.68
CA ARG A 70 -4.11 -6.86 11.05
C ARG A 70 -3.46 -8.06 11.75
N LYS A 71 -3.94 -9.27 11.47
CA LYS A 71 -3.40 -10.50 12.07
C LYS A 71 -1.96 -10.77 11.63
N GLU A 72 -1.62 -10.47 10.38
CA GLU A 72 -0.27 -10.67 9.83
C GLU A 72 0.70 -9.64 10.42
N HIS A 73 0.24 -8.40 10.60
CA HIS A 73 1.01 -7.40 11.34
C HIS A 73 1.27 -7.82 12.79
N LEU A 74 0.24 -8.31 13.50
CA LEU A 74 0.40 -8.80 14.87
C LEU A 74 1.33 -10.02 14.96
N ALA A 75 1.30 -10.91 13.96
CA ALA A 75 2.21 -12.05 13.89
C ALA A 75 3.67 -11.59 13.68
N ALA A 76 3.90 -10.59 12.84
CA ALA A 76 5.23 -10.00 12.67
C ALA A 76 5.72 -9.27 13.93
N ASP A 77 4.84 -8.58 14.65
CA ASP A 77 5.18 -7.96 15.93
C ASP A 77 5.56 -9.00 16.98
N LEU A 78 4.84 -10.12 17.04
CA LEU A 78 5.17 -11.24 17.92
C LEU A 78 6.53 -11.86 17.56
N TRP A 79 6.79 -12.07 16.26
CA TRP A 79 8.10 -12.52 15.79
C TRP A 79 9.22 -11.58 16.24
N HIS A 80 9.04 -10.27 16.03
CA HIS A 80 9.99 -9.26 16.46
C HIS A 80 10.22 -9.29 17.98
N ALA A 81 9.15 -9.48 18.77
CA ALA A 81 9.26 -9.59 20.22
C ALA A 81 10.10 -10.79 20.68
N ILE A 82 10.02 -11.91 19.97
CA ILE A 82 10.74 -13.17 20.25
C ILE A 82 12.19 -13.11 19.76
N VAL A 83 12.39 -12.78 18.48
CA VAL A 83 13.69 -12.86 17.79
C VAL A 83 14.53 -11.59 17.96
N LYS A 84 13.91 -10.49 18.44
CA LYS A 84 14.53 -9.16 18.57
C LYS A 84 15.03 -8.58 17.23
N SER A 85 14.46 -9.07 16.13
CA SER A 85 14.77 -8.65 14.75
C SER A 85 13.47 -8.51 13.96
N PRO A 86 13.33 -7.50 13.09
CA PRO A 86 12.11 -7.31 12.31
C PRO A 86 11.81 -8.53 11.43
N HIS A 87 10.54 -8.86 11.27
CA HIS A 87 10.15 -9.97 10.39
C HIS A 87 10.54 -9.64 8.95
N PRO A 88 11.25 -10.53 8.23
CA PRO A 88 11.80 -10.24 6.90
C PRO A 88 10.72 -9.92 5.86
N GLY A 89 9.51 -10.44 6.05
CA GLY A 89 8.36 -10.17 5.19
C GLY A 89 7.58 -8.89 5.50
N LEU A 90 7.98 -8.09 6.50
CA LEU A 90 7.28 -6.84 6.82
C LEU A 90 7.09 -6.00 5.55
N PRO A 91 5.87 -5.57 5.23
CA PRO A 91 5.62 -4.77 4.04
C PRO A 91 6.43 -3.48 4.16
N VAL A 92 7.30 -3.27 3.18
CA VAL A 92 8.11 -2.06 3.10
C VAL A 92 7.15 -0.93 2.80
N VAL A 93 6.78 -0.16 3.82
CA VAL A 93 6.13 1.12 3.58
C VAL A 93 7.20 2.00 2.95
N GLU A 94 7.19 2.12 1.62
CA GLU A 94 7.90 3.17 0.93
C GLU A 94 7.28 4.49 1.39
N SER A 95 7.77 4.99 2.52
CA SER A 95 7.47 6.35 2.95
C SER A 95 8.00 7.25 1.85
N PRO A 96 7.18 8.14 1.27
CA PRO A 96 7.66 9.10 0.29
C PRO A 96 8.88 9.77 0.89
N VAL A 97 10.05 9.61 0.26
CA VAL A 97 11.28 10.20 0.76
C VAL A 97 11.10 11.70 0.67
N ASP A 98 10.69 12.34 1.76
CA ASP A 98 10.56 13.79 1.80
C ASP A 98 11.94 14.38 1.50
N PRO A 99 12.11 15.09 0.36
CA PRO A 99 13.42 15.60 -0.05
C PRO A 99 13.98 16.61 0.95
N LYS A 100 13.15 17.22 1.81
CA LYS A 100 13.62 18.07 2.90
C LYS A 100 14.20 17.25 4.05
N LYS A 101 13.59 16.11 4.35
CA LYS A 101 14.03 15.20 5.43
C LYS A 101 15.34 14.53 5.07
N SER A 102 15.53 14.12 3.80
CA SER A 102 16.80 13.54 3.33
C SER A 102 17.96 14.55 3.38
N LYS A 103 17.74 15.80 2.95
CA LYS A 103 18.73 16.88 3.06
C LYS A 103 19.13 17.16 4.51
N ARG A 104 18.16 17.24 5.43
CA ARG A 104 18.43 17.40 6.87
C ARG A 104 19.28 16.28 7.42
N VAL A 105 18.94 15.02 7.13
CA VAL A 105 19.72 13.86 7.59
C VAL A 105 21.16 13.90 7.04
N ALA A 106 21.34 14.32 5.78
CA ALA A 106 22.66 14.48 5.19
C ALA A 106 23.49 15.58 5.86
N GLU A 107 22.88 16.73 6.16
CA GLU A 107 23.54 17.83 6.90
C GLU A 107 23.93 17.41 8.32
N PHE A 108 23.04 16.71 9.04
CA PHE A 108 23.36 16.18 10.37
C PHE A 108 24.54 15.20 10.34
N LYS A 109 24.58 14.29 9.36
CA LYS A 109 25.71 13.36 9.19
C LYS A 109 27.02 14.09 8.90
N LYS A 110 26.99 15.12 8.06
CA LYS A 110 28.17 15.95 7.78
C LYS A 110 28.69 16.65 9.03
N ARG A 111 27.80 17.29 9.80
CA ARG A 111 28.18 17.97 11.06
C ARG A 111 28.70 16.99 12.10
N ALA A 112 28.12 15.80 12.18
CA ALA A 112 28.61 14.75 13.10
C ALA A 112 30.01 14.26 12.71
N ALA A 113 30.26 14.05 11.41
CA ALA A 113 31.58 13.65 10.92
C ALA A 113 32.64 14.73 11.11
N GLU A 114 32.26 16.01 10.96
CA GLU A 114 33.15 17.15 11.18
C GLU A 114 33.49 17.32 12.67
N ARG A 115 32.50 17.18 13.57
CA ARG A 115 32.76 17.10 15.01
C ARG A 115 33.66 15.93 15.38
N GLN A 116 33.45 14.76 14.80
CA GLN A 116 34.29 13.60 15.07
C GLN A 116 35.74 13.88 14.67
N ARG A 117 35.98 14.52 13.52
CA ARG A 117 37.33 14.94 13.10
C ARG A 117 37.95 15.97 14.03
N GLN A 118 37.17 16.90 14.56
CA GLN A 118 37.66 17.91 15.53
C GLN A 118 38.01 17.29 16.88
N ILE A 119 37.24 16.29 17.32
CA ILE A 119 37.53 15.49 18.51
C ILE A 119 38.81 14.66 18.30
N ASP A 120 38.91 13.98 17.15
CA ASP A 120 40.09 13.16 16.80
C ASP A 120 41.36 14.04 16.63
N ALA A 121 41.20 15.30 16.20
CA ALA A 121 42.27 16.30 16.11
C ALA A 121 42.58 16.99 17.45
N GLY A 122 41.78 16.75 18.51
CA GLY A 122 41.98 17.32 19.84
C GLY A 122 41.60 18.80 19.97
N GLU A 123 40.89 19.38 19.00
CA GLU A 123 40.45 20.79 19.02
C GLU A 123 39.24 21.02 19.94
N ILE A 124 38.48 19.96 20.23
CA ILE A 124 37.27 20.00 21.06
C ILE A 124 37.20 18.71 21.87
N THR A 125 36.96 18.81 23.18
CA THR A 125 36.82 17.68 24.11
C THR A 125 35.39 17.15 24.16
#